data_AF-A0A2E5EXD5-F1
#
_entry.id   AF-A0A2E5EXD5-F1
#
_cell.length_a   1.000
_cell.length_b   1.000
_cell.length_c   1.000
_cell.angle_alpha   90.00
_cell.angle_beta   90.00
_cell.angle_gamma   90.00
#
_symmetry.space_group_name_H-M   'P 1'
#
loop_
_entity.id
_entity.type
_entity.pdbx_description
1 polymer ?
#
loop_
_entity_poly.entity_id
_entity_poly.type
_entity_poly.pdbx_seq_one_letter_code
_entity_poly.pdbx_strand_id
1 'polypeptide(L)'
;MDADVLLVYDKRIIETQSWEPNNQLIIFDELHKMSQWKNYIKGVYDKKLDHQKILVIGSARLDTFKKMGDALTGRFFKHQLMPYSIKEWSLINSNVSIA
;
A
#
# COMPACT_ATOMS: atom_id res chain seq x y z
N MET A 1 -16.10 -0.22 -16.22
CA MET A 1 -15.79 1.22 -16.07
C MET A 1 -15.31 1.38 -14.64
N ASP A 2 -14.18 0.76 -14.31
CA ASP A 2 -13.68 0.67 -12.92
C ASP A 2 -12.59 1.72 -12.72
N ALA A 3 -12.97 2.99 -12.91
CA ALA A 3 -12.05 4.13 -12.91
C ALA A 3 -11.67 4.62 -11.49
N ASP A 4 -11.77 3.75 -10.49
CA ASP A 4 -11.67 4.16 -9.08
C ASP A 4 -10.39 3.68 -8.38
N VAL A 5 -9.71 2.66 -8.92
CA VAL A 5 -8.52 2.06 -8.28
C VAL A 5 -7.38 1.91 -9.27
N LEU A 6 -6.22 2.46 -8.93
CA LEU A 6 -4.98 2.28 -9.67
C LEU A 6 -3.95 1.54 -8.83
N LEU A 7 -3.46 0.41 -9.36
CA LEU A 7 -2.29 -0.29 -8.84
C LEU A 7 -1.03 0.24 -9.52
N VAL A 8 -0.08 0.68 -8.71
CA VAL A 8 1.21 1.21 -9.15
C VAL A 8 2.32 0.30 -8.62
N TYR A 9 3.00 -0.37 -9.55
CA TYR A 9 4.14 -1.25 -9.28
C TYR A 9 5.39 -0.86 -10.10
N ASP A 10 5.22 -0.15 -11.21
CA ASP A 10 6.32 0.27 -12.08
C ASP A 10 6.97 1.53 -11.52
N LYS A 11 8.27 1.44 -11.23
CA LYS A 11 9.09 2.55 -10.74
C LYS A 11 8.98 3.80 -11.61
N ARG A 12 8.81 3.66 -12.93
CA ARG A 12 8.65 4.80 -13.86
C ARG A 12 7.36 5.56 -13.59
N ILE A 13 6.25 4.86 -13.38
CA ILE A 13 4.94 5.45 -13.06
C ILE A 13 5.01 6.18 -11.70
N ILE A 14 5.74 5.60 -10.74
CA ILE A 14 5.98 6.21 -9.44
C ILE A 14 6.79 7.51 -9.61
N GLU A 15 7.90 7.48 -10.35
CA GLU A 15 8.75 8.66 -10.53
C GLU A 15 8.06 9.79 -11.29
N THR A 16 7.25 9.49 -12.31
CA THR A 16 6.54 10.49 -13.12
C THR A 16 5.21 10.93 -12.51
N GLN A 17 4.73 10.26 -11.45
CA GLN A 17 3.40 10.48 -10.86
C GLN A 17 2.27 10.47 -11.90
N SER A 18 2.39 9.61 -12.92
CA SER A 18 1.53 9.65 -14.12
C SER A 18 0.19 8.95 -13.93
N TRP A 19 -0.43 9.06 -12.75
CA TRP A 19 -1.75 8.52 -12.49
C TRP A 19 -2.84 9.56 -12.74
N GLU A 20 -3.98 9.11 -13.26
CA GLU A 20 -5.12 9.99 -13.55
C GLU A 20 -5.66 10.65 -12.26
N PRO A 21 -5.98 11.96 -12.29
CA PRO A 21 -6.55 12.68 -11.14
C PRO A 21 -7.88 12.10 -10.65
N ASN A 22 -8.62 11.42 -11.53
CA ASN A 22 -9.92 10.82 -11.21
C ASN A 22 -9.81 9.54 -10.38
N ASN A 23 -8.63 8.92 -10.28
CA ASN A 23 -8.48 7.70 -9.48
C ASN A 23 -8.71 8.01 -7.99
N GLN A 24 -9.68 7.32 -7.39
CA GLN A 24 -10.02 7.51 -5.97
C GLN A 24 -9.03 6.80 -5.03
N LEU A 25 -8.39 5.72 -5.48
CA LEU A 25 -7.43 4.96 -4.69
C LEU A 25 -6.17 4.69 -5.50
N ILE A 26 -5.02 5.05 -4.94
CA ILE A 26 -3.70 4.76 -5.49
C ILE A 26 -3.04 3.73 -4.57
N ILE A 27 -2.72 2.57 -5.13
CA ILE A 27 -2.07 1.46 -4.41
C ILE A 27 -0.62 1.39 -4.85
N PHE A 28 0.31 1.57 -3.91
CA PHE A 28 1.73 1.36 -4.14
C PHE A 28 2.13 -0.02 -3.65
N ASP A 29 2.59 -0.88 -4.54
CA ASP A 29 3.08 -2.21 -4.18
C ASP A 29 4.60 -2.24 -4.01
N GLU A 30 5.07 -2.95 -2.99
CA GLU A 30 6.49 -3.16 -2.70
C GLU A 30 7.33 -1.87 -2.61
N LEU A 31 6.70 -0.73 -2.30
CA LEU A 31 7.31 0.59 -2.38
C LEU A 31 8.58 0.76 -1.53
N HIS A 32 8.68 -0.02 -0.45
CA HIS A 32 9.83 -0.03 0.44
C HIS A 32 11.14 -0.44 -0.24
N LYS A 33 11.10 -1.02 -1.45
CA LYS A 33 12.30 -1.31 -2.27
C LYS A 33 12.96 -0.05 -2.82
N MET A 34 12.24 1.09 -2.86
CA MET A 34 12.78 2.36 -3.32
C MET A 34 13.55 3.09 -2.21
N SER A 35 14.70 3.67 -2.57
CA SER A 35 15.41 4.59 -1.66
C SER A 35 14.53 5.80 -1.34
N GLN A 36 14.57 6.29 -0.10
CA GLN A 36 13.81 7.47 0.35
C GLN A 36 12.28 7.40 0.14
N TRP A 37 11.71 6.20 0.01
CA TRP A 37 10.28 5.99 -0.29
C TRP A 37 9.31 6.73 0.66
N LYS A 38 9.67 6.91 1.93
CA LYS A 38 8.85 7.65 2.90
C LYS A 38 8.70 9.13 2.54
N ASN A 39 9.80 9.77 2.10
CA ASN A 39 9.79 11.16 1.65
C ASN A 39 9.01 11.30 0.34
N TYR A 40 9.12 10.30 -0.54
CA TYR A 40 8.33 10.23 -1.75
C TYR A 40 6.83 10.17 -1.44
N ILE A 41 6.37 9.26 -0.56
CA ILE A 41 4.95 9.17 -0.18
C ILE A 41 4.46 10.44 0.51
N LYS A 42 5.28 11.07 1.34
CA LYS A 42 4.95 12.38 1.92
C LYS A 42 4.66 13.39 0.81
N GLY A 43 5.54 13.49 -0.19
CA GLY A 43 5.36 14.39 -1.32
C GLY A 43 4.11 14.08 -2.17
N VAL A 44 3.78 12.80 -2.35
CA VAL A 44 2.53 12.40 -3.00
C VAL A 44 1.32 12.78 -2.16
N TYR A 45 1.34 12.51 -0.86
CA TYR A 45 0.26 12.82 0.07
C TYR A 45 0.02 14.33 0.18
N ASP A 46 1.07 15.15 0.18
CA ASP A 46 0.97 16.61 0.27
C ASP A 46 0.42 17.24 -1.04
N LYS A 47 0.44 16.51 -2.17
CA LYS A 47 0.03 17.00 -3.51
C LYS A 47 -1.24 16.34 -4.08
N LYS A 48 -1.71 15.24 -3.50
CA LYS A 48 -2.90 14.52 -3.98
C LYS A 48 -4.16 15.39 -3.85
N LEU A 49 -5.19 15.05 -4.62
CA LEU A 49 -6.52 15.62 -4.40
C LEU A 49 -7.16 15.03 -3.13
N ASP A 50 -8.06 15.76 -2.49
CA ASP A 50 -8.63 15.38 -1.20
C ASP A 50 -9.37 14.03 -1.24
N HIS A 51 -10.06 13.75 -2.35
CA HIS A 51 -10.79 12.50 -2.55
C HIS A 51 -9.89 11.29 -2.76
N GLN A 52 -8.61 11.50 -3.11
CA GLN A 52 -7.69 10.41 -3.38
C GLN A 52 -7.20 9.77 -2.08
N LYS A 53 -7.27 8.46 -2.01
CA LYS A 53 -6.74 7.63 -0.93
C LYS A 53 -5.46 6.97 -1.41
N ILE A 54 -4.56 6.73 -0.46
CA ILE A 54 -3.29 6.06 -0.73
C ILE A 54 -3.24 4.80 0.11
N LEU A 55 -2.94 3.68 -0.53
CA LEU A 55 -2.64 2.41 0.12
C LEU A 55 -1.22 2.01 -0.25
N VAL A 56 -0.39 1.66 0.74
CA VAL A 56 0.94 1.12 0.50
C VAL A 56 0.94 -0.32 1.01
N ILE A 57 1.26 -1.25 0.13
CA ILE A 57 1.37 -2.67 0.44
C ILE A 57 2.83 -3.14 0.28
N GLY A 58 3.16 -4.26 0.91
CA GLY A 58 4.47 -4.86 0.81
C GLY A 58 4.60 -6.09 1.68
N SER A 59 5.34 -7.07 1.18
CA SER A 59 5.61 -8.36 1.80
C SER A 59 6.62 -8.28 2.95
N ALA A 60 7.59 -7.36 2.87
CA ALA A 60 8.53 -7.12 3.95
C ALA A 60 7.86 -6.32 5.08
N ARG A 61 8.29 -6.56 6.33
CA ARG A 61 7.90 -5.70 7.46
C ARG A 61 8.35 -4.27 7.14
N LEU A 62 7.41 -3.40 6.77
CA LEU A 62 7.62 -1.95 6.56
C LEU A 62 8.29 -1.27 7.79
N ASP A 63 8.31 -1.95 8.94
CA ASP A 63 8.95 -1.57 10.20
C ASP A 63 10.48 -1.67 10.25
N THR A 64 11.15 -2.38 9.34
CA THR A 64 12.62 -2.53 9.44
C THR A 64 13.36 -1.20 9.31
N PHE A 65 12.69 -0.14 8.85
CA PHE A 65 13.23 1.21 8.70
C PHE A 65 12.77 2.18 9.82
N LYS A 66 12.77 1.73 11.08
CA LYS A 66 12.46 2.53 12.28
C LYS A 66 13.33 3.78 12.48
N LYS A 67 14.42 3.96 11.73
CA LYS A 67 15.42 5.03 11.96
C LYS A 67 15.32 6.30 11.09
N MET A 68 14.36 6.43 10.19
CA MET A 68 14.12 7.72 9.49
C MET A 68 12.77 8.31 9.94
N GLY A 69 12.90 9.40 10.70
CA GLY A 69 11.85 10.10 11.43
C GLY A 69 10.93 10.95 10.56
N ASP A 70 9.84 11.36 11.21
CA ASP A 70 8.92 12.48 10.94
C ASP A 70 8.23 12.66 9.58
N ALA A 71 8.64 11.96 8.52
CA ALA A 71 8.02 12.23 7.21
C ALA A 71 6.51 11.89 7.18
N LEU A 72 6.08 10.89 7.95
CA LEU A 72 4.70 10.37 7.93
C LEU A 72 4.02 10.31 9.30
N THR A 73 4.63 10.84 10.36
CA THR A 73 4.06 10.79 11.73
C THR A 73 2.63 11.35 11.74
N GLY A 74 1.67 10.55 12.22
CA GLY A 74 0.25 10.94 12.31
C GLY A 74 -0.52 10.98 10.99
N ARG A 75 0.10 10.63 9.84
CA ARG A 75 -0.51 10.71 8.50
C ARG A 75 -0.86 9.36 7.88
N PHE A 76 -0.62 8.25 8.59
CA PHE A 76 -0.93 6.91 8.10
C PHE A 76 -1.44 6.00 9.22
N PHE A 77 -2.27 5.05 8.81
CA PHE A 77 -2.64 3.90 9.63
C PHE A 77 -1.83 2.69 9.19
N LYS A 78 -1.19 2.04 10.15
CA LYS A 78 -0.42 0.83 9.87
C LYS A 78 -1.25 -0.40 10.19
N HIS A 79 -1.46 -1.24 9.18
CA HIS A 79 -2.06 -2.55 9.33
C HIS A 79 -1.02 -3.61 9.03
N GLN A 80 -0.95 -4.63 9.89
CA GLN A 80 -0.15 -5.82 9.64
C GLN A 80 -1.11 -6.99 9.47
N LEU A 81 -1.04 -7.64 8.31
CA LEU A 81 -1.75 -8.89 8.10
C LEU A 81 -0.97 -10.01 8.79
N MET A 82 -1.64 -10.67 9.72
CA MET A 82 -1.12 -11.87 10.36
C MET A 82 -1.38 -13.07 9.45
N PRO A 83 -0.51 -14.09 9.47
CA PRO A 83 -0.85 -15.39 8.92
C PRO A 83 -2.14 -15.90 9.56
N TYR A 84 -2.89 -16.73 8.83
CA TYR A 84 -4.09 -17.38 9.37
C TYR A 84 -3.78 -18.14 10.66
N SER A 85 -4.63 -17.94 11.67
CA SER A 85 -4.66 -18.80 12.83
C SER A 85 -5.11 -20.21 12.44
N ILE A 86 -4.80 -21.19 13.29
CA ILE A 86 -5.21 -22.59 13.09
C ILE A 86 -6.73 -22.71 12.90
N LYS A 87 -7.51 -21.89 13.63
CA LYS A 87 -8.97 -21.88 13.52
C LYS A 87 -9.44 -21.30 12.20
N GLU A 88 -8.89 -20.18 11.75
CA GLU A 88 -9.20 -19.59 10.44
C GLU A 88 -8.82 -20.53 9.30
N TRP A 89 -7.66 -21.19 9.40
CA TRP A 89 -7.22 -22.18 8.43
C TRP A 89 -8.19 -23.36 8.32
N SER A 90 -8.67 -23.88 9.46
CA SER A 90 -9.66 -24.95 9.49
C SER A 90 -11.02 -24.54 8.89
N LEU A 91 -11.47 -23.30 9.12
CA LEU A 91 -12.69 -22.75 8.53
C LEU A 91 -12.61 -22.56 7.01
N ILE A 92 -11.44 -22.17 6.50
CA ILE A 92 -11.22 -22.04 5.06
C ILE A 92 -11.22 -23.42 4.38
N ASN A 93 -10.54 -24.41 4.97
CA ASN A 93 -10.42 -25.74 4.38
C ASN A 93 -11.69 -26.60 4.51
N SER A 94 -12.53 -26.38 5.51
CA SER A 94 -13.80 -27.13 5.66
C SER A 94 -14.85 -26.79 4.60
N ASN A 95 -14.71 -25.65 3.91
CA ASN A 95 -15.57 -25.27 2.78
C ASN A 95 -15.02 -25.73 1.42
N VAL A 96 -13.84 -26.35 1.37
CA VAL A 96 -13.30 -26.96 0.17
C VAL A 96 -13.65 -28.43 0.19
N SER A 97 -14.80 -28.78 -0.41
CA SER A 97 -15.03 -30.16 -0.83
C SER A 97 -14.01 -30.47 -1.92
N ILE A 98 -12.95 -31.19 -1.57
CA ILE A 98 -12.05 -31.80 -2.54
C ILE A 98 -12.89 -32.87 -3.24
N ALA A 99 -13.38 -32.54 -4.44
CA ALA A 99 -13.91 -33.50 -5.40
C ALA A 99 -12.76 -34.21 -6.12
#